data_AF-A0A101FET3-F1
#
_entry.id   AF-A0A101FET3-F1
#
_cell.length_a   1.000
_cell.length_b   1.000
_cell.length_c   1.000
_cell.angle_alpha   90.00
_cell.angle_beta   90.00
_cell.angle_gamma   90.00
#
_symmetry.space_group_name_H-M   'P 1'
#
loop_
_entity.id
_entity.type
_entity.pdbx_description
1 polymer ?
#
loop_
_entity_poly.entity_id
_entity_poly.type
_entity_poly.pdbx_seq_one_letter_code
_entity_poly.pdbx_strand_id
1 'polypeptide(L)'
;MAAKKSKNRLQNNLKYEILGVFLFALAFFLLVSIFTSTGLIGAYLLQLLTIVTGEKGCYLASSVLFYFAWACWRHRKPVIGESRSKGVLLLLALSLTVLHLAIIPAETPRRVVVSSLWDAGLQGQGGGVLGALFSMSLYYLLARPGTVILIIALGIIDITLLTGIPSSRIFQKLGAVMVKAGQRLKLKLEQFLFIEEEEEDVPSIRTKRERTQREGEGDGKRNGLPVIIDSSESGVPPLVTEESEAKEAKREKDVGTGTSAPQVGESNRENYTLPPLTLLRKPIKVKSSRLNKDLIENVRILEETLDNFGIKVCVNEVHRGPAITRYEVQPAPGVKVSRIVRLADDIALSLAAPDVRIEAPIPGKSALGIEVPNKEV
;
A
#
# COMPACT_ATOMS: atom_id res chain seq x y z
N MET A 1 -51.71 -47.62 -0.14
CA MET A 1 -50.94 -46.35 -0.19
C MET A 1 -49.41 -46.53 -0.23
N ALA A 2 -48.82 -47.54 0.42
CA ALA A 2 -47.35 -47.72 0.47
C ALA A 2 -46.67 -48.00 -0.88
N ALA A 3 -47.27 -48.82 -1.75
CA ALA A 3 -46.71 -49.14 -3.08
C ALA A 3 -46.63 -47.91 -4.01
N LYS A 4 -47.64 -47.04 -3.98
CA LYS A 4 -47.67 -45.76 -4.73
C LYS A 4 -46.57 -44.81 -4.24
N LYS A 5 -46.31 -44.77 -2.93
CA LYS A 5 -45.23 -43.97 -2.31
C LYS A 5 -43.84 -44.49 -2.69
N SER A 6 -43.66 -45.81 -2.76
CA SER A 6 -42.41 -46.45 -3.22
C SER A 6 -42.10 -46.19 -4.69
N LYS A 7 -43.10 -46.36 -5.58
CA LYS A 7 -42.96 -46.07 -7.02
C LYS A 7 -42.63 -44.60 -7.29
N ASN A 8 -43.30 -43.67 -6.59
CA ASN A 8 -42.99 -42.23 -6.69
C ASN A 8 -41.58 -41.90 -6.19
N ARG A 9 -41.09 -42.56 -5.13
CA ARG A 9 -39.74 -42.37 -4.61
C ARG A 9 -38.68 -42.86 -5.59
N LEU A 10 -38.89 -44.01 -6.23
CA LEU A 10 -38.00 -44.56 -7.24
C LEU A 10 -37.94 -43.66 -8.48
N GLN A 11 -39.10 -43.20 -8.98
CA GLN A 11 -39.17 -42.27 -10.11
C GLN A 11 -38.47 -40.94 -9.81
N ASN A 12 -38.62 -40.40 -8.59
CA ASN A 12 -37.94 -39.17 -8.19
C ASN A 12 -36.42 -39.37 -8.09
N ASN A 13 -35.95 -40.51 -7.56
CA ASN A 13 -34.52 -40.80 -7.51
C ASN A 13 -33.91 -40.86 -8.93
N LEU A 14 -34.58 -41.53 -9.87
CA LEU A 14 -34.12 -41.64 -11.26
C LEU A 14 -34.05 -40.26 -11.93
N LYS A 15 -35.03 -39.38 -11.68
CA LYS A 15 -35.02 -38.00 -12.19
C LYS A 15 -33.80 -37.21 -11.72
N TYR A 16 -33.43 -37.32 -10.45
CA TYR A 16 -32.26 -36.62 -9.91
C TYR A 16 -30.93 -37.21 -10.39
N GLU A 17 -30.90 -38.52 -10.64
CA GLU A 17 -29.73 -39.18 -11.22
C GLU A 17 -29.50 -38.74 -12.67
N ILE A 18 -30.55 -38.75 -13.50
CA ILE A 18 -30.50 -38.25 -14.88
C ILE A 18 -30.12 -36.76 -14.90
N LEU A 19 -30.72 -35.95 -14.04
CA LEU A 19 -30.40 -34.52 -13.93
C LEU A 19 -28.95 -34.29 -13.49
N GLY A 20 -28.45 -35.09 -12.54
CA GLY A 20 -27.06 -35.01 -12.07
C GLY A 20 -26.05 -35.35 -13.17
N VAL A 21 -26.29 -36.43 -13.91
CA VAL A 21 -25.45 -36.83 -15.05
C VAL A 21 -25.49 -35.79 -16.16
N PHE A 22 -26.68 -35.25 -16.47
CA PHE A 22 -26.82 -34.16 -17.45
C PHE A 22 -26.05 -32.90 -17.03
N LEU A 23 -26.19 -32.46 -15.78
CA LEU A 23 -25.45 -31.30 -15.25
C LEU A 23 -23.94 -31.54 -15.26
N PHE A 24 -23.50 -32.76 -14.96
CA PHE A 24 -22.09 -33.13 -15.00
C PHE A 24 -21.53 -33.04 -16.44
N ALA A 25 -22.25 -33.63 -17.40
CA ALA A 25 -21.89 -33.58 -18.81
C ALA A 25 -21.87 -32.14 -19.33
N LEU A 26 -22.85 -31.31 -18.95
CA LEU A 26 -22.90 -29.89 -19.29
C LEU A 26 -21.73 -29.11 -18.68
N ALA A 27 -21.44 -29.31 -17.40
CA ALA A 27 -20.32 -28.65 -16.71
C ALA A 27 -18.97 -29.03 -17.33
N PHE A 28 -18.79 -30.31 -17.65
CA PHE A 28 -17.59 -30.80 -18.32
C PHE A 28 -17.47 -30.25 -19.75
N PHE A 29 -18.57 -30.24 -20.51
CA PHE A 29 -18.61 -29.66 -21.85
C PHE A 29 -18.26 -28.17 -21.85
N LEU A 30 -18.83 -27.41 -20.91
CA LEU A 30 -18.49 -25.99 -20.70
C LEU A 30 -17.02 -25.81 -20.37
N LEU A 31 -16.49 -26.60 -19.44
CA LEU A 31 -15.09 -26.54 -19.04
C LEU A 31 -14.15 -26.83 -20.24
N VAL A 32 -14.42 -27.88 -21.01
CA VAL A 32 -13.64 -28.20 -22.21
C VAL A 32 -13.79 -27.10 -23.26
N SER A 33 -14.98 -26.52 -23.42
CA SER A 33 -15.23 -25.43 -24.36
C SER A 33 -14.44 -24.15 -24.05
N ILE A 34 -14.03 -23.96 -22.80
CA ILE A 34 -13.16 -22.83 -22.43
C ILE A 34 -11.74 -23.02 -23.00
N PHE A 35 -11.24 -24.25 -23.04
CA PHE A 35 -9.87 -24.55 -23.51
C PHE A 35 -9.79 -24.87 -25.00
N THR A 36 -10.88 -25.37 -25.58
CA THR A 36 -10.90 -25.88 -26.95
C THR A 36 -12.18 -25.47 -27.68
N SER A 37 -12.07 -25.18 -28.98
CA SER A 37 -13.22 -24.92 -29.86
C SER A 37 -14.09 -26.18 -30.02
N THR A 38 -15.14 -26.33 -29.20
CA THR A 38 -16.06 -27.49 -29.20
C THR A 38 -17.18 -27.41 -30.25
N GLY A 39 -17.00 -26.58 -31.29
CA GLY A 39 -17.97 -26.34 -32.36
C GLY A 39 -18.96 -25.22 -32.08
N LEU A 40 -19.96 -25.06 -32.97
CA LEU A 40 -20.89 -23.93 -32.97
C LEU A 40 -21.68 -23.80 -31.65
N ILE A 41 -22.20 -24.92 -31.15
CA ILE A 41 -23.01 -24.94 -29.92
C ILE A 41 -22.18 -24.54 -28.70
N GLY A 42 -20.95 -25.04 -28.61
CA GLY A 42 -20.03 -24.69 -27.51
C GLY A 42 -19.63 -23.22 -27.54
N ALA A 43 -19.34 -22.67 -28.72
CA ALA A 43 -19.03 -21.25 -28.88
C ALA A 43 -20.19 -20.35 -28.41
N TYR A 44 -21.43 -20.63 -28.84
CA TYR A 44 -22.60 -19.86 -28.38
C TYR A 44 -22.85 -20.01 -26.88
N LEU A 45 -22.72 -21.22 -26.34
CA LEU A 45 -22.96 -21.47 -24.93
C LEU A 45 -21.90 -20.79 -24.05
N LEU A 46 -20.63 -20.83 -24.47
CA LEU A 46 -19.55 -20.12 -23.79
C LEU A 46 -19.72 -18.61 -23.90
N GLN A 47 -20.08 -18.08 -25.08
CA GLN A 47 -20.34 -16.66 -25.25
C GLN A 47 -21.48 -16.18 -24.34
N LEU A 48 -22.59 -16.94 -24.28
CA LEU A 48 -23.69 -16.65 -23.37
C LEU A 48 -23.22 -16.67 -21.91
N LEU A 49 -22.48 -17.70 -21.51
CA LEU A 49 -21.97 -17.82 -20.14
C LEU A 49 -21.01 -16.68 -19.78
N THR A 50 -20.14 -16.28 -20.71
CA THR A 50 -19.20 -15.17 -20.56
C THR A 50 -19.90 -13.83 -20.50
N ILE A 51 -20.98 -13.60 -21.27
CA ILE A 51 -21.77 -12.37 -21.12
C ILE A 51 -22.42 -12.32 -19.73
N VAL A 52 -22.99 -13.45 -19.27
CA VAL A 52 -23.72 -13.51 -17.99
C VAL A 52 -22.79 -13.40 -16.78
N THR A 53 -21.66 -14.11 -16.80
CA THR A 53 -20.76 -14.28 -15.63
C THR A 53 -19.39 -13.63 -15.81
N GLY A 54 -19.06 -13.17 -17.01
CA GLY A 54 -17.78 -12.59 -17.34
C GLY A 54 -16.72 -13.63 -17.73
N GLU A 55 -15.64 -13.14 -18.35
CA GLU A 55 -14.52 -13.95 -18.84
C GLU A 55 -13.91 -14.84 -17.75
N LYS A 56 -13.70 -14.29 -16.55
CA LYS A 56 -13.17 -15.06 -15.40
C LYS A 56 -14.27 -15.79 -14.63
N GLY A 57 -15.49 -15.28 -14.65
CA GLY A 57 -16.61 -15.90 -13.94
C GLY A 57 -17.12 -17.18 -14.58
N CYS A 58 -16.87 -17.42 -15.87
CA CYS A 58 -17.27 -18.65 -16.54
C CYS A 58 -16.63 -19.91 -15.91
N TYR A 59 -15.40 -19.81 -15.42
CA TYR A 59 -14.72 -20.87 -14.67
C TYR A 59 -15.42 -21.14 -13.33
N LEU A 60 -15.83 -20.09 -12.62
CA LEU A 60 -16.53 -20.21 -11.35
C LEU A 60 -17.91 -20.82 -11.54
N ALA A 61 -18.64 -20.38 -12.56
CA ALA A 61 -19.96 -20.91 -12.89
C ALA A 61 -19.90 -22.39 -13.29
N SER A 62 -18.91 -22.79 -14.10
CA SER A 62 -18.66 -24.20 -14.45
C SER A 62 -18.33 -25.04 -13.21
N SER A 63 -17.52 -24.50 -12.29
CA SER A 63 -17.19 -25.16 -11.02
C SER A 63 -18.43 -25.36 -10.14
N VAL A 64 -19.31 -24.37 -10.09
CA VAL A 64 -20.57 -24.44 -9.32
C VAL A 64 -21.53 -25.47 -9.93
N LEU A 65 -21.64 -25.53 -11.26
CA LEU A 65 -22.42 -26.56 -11.94
C LEU A 65 -21.90 -27.96 -11.62
N PHE A 66 -20.58 -28.15 -11.56
CA PHE A 66 -19.96 -29.41 -11.17
C PHE A 66 -20.33 -29.79 -9.72
N TYR A 67 -20.30 -28.83 -8.79
CA TYR A 67 -20.75 -29.04 -7.41
C TYR A 67 -22.22 -29.48 -7.36
N PHE A 68 -23.12 -28.81 -8.08
CA PHE A 68 -24.54 -29.18 -8.12
C PHE A 68 -24.77 -30.54 -8.78
N ALA A 69 -24.02 -30.88 -9.82
CA ALA A 69 -24.06 -32.20 -10.45
C ALA A 69 -23.68 -33.31 -9.45
N TRP A 70 -22.55 -33.13 -8.76
CA TRP A 70 -22.09 -34.05 -7.73
C TRP A 70 -23.07 -34.17 -6.56
N ALA A 71 -23.63 -33.05 -6.10
CA ALA A 71 -24.56 -33.04 -4.99
C ALA A 71 -25.91 -33.70 -5.35
N CYS A 72 -26.44 -33.48 -6.56
CA CYS A 72 -27.63 -34.17 -7.06
C CYS A 72 -27.41 -35.69 -7.16
N TRP A 73 -26.24 -36.12 -7.65
CA TRP A 73 -25.88 -37.54 -7.71
C TRP A 73 -25.81 -38.16 -6.31
N ARG A 74 -25.12 -37.50 -5.36
CA ARG A 74 -24.90 -38.03 -4.01
C ARG A 74 -26.17 -38.06 -3.15
N HIS A 75 -26.96 -36.99 -3.16
CA HIS A 75 -28.05 -36.80 -2.19
C HIS A 75 -29.41 -37.30 -2.70
N ARG A 76 -29.55 -37.61 -3.99
CA ARG A 76 -30.80 -38.08 -4.65
C ARG A 76 -32.03 -37.23 -4.28
N LYS A 77 -31.81 -35.93 -4.05
CA LYS A 77 -32.79 -34.92 -3.62
C LYS A 77 -32.38 -33.56 -4.18
N PRO A 78 -33.31 -32.59 -4.33
CA PRO A 78 -32.98 -31.27 -4.81
C PRO A 78 -32.15 -30.52 -3.76
N VAL A 79 -30.90 -30.23 -4.13
CA VAL A 79 -29.90 -29.64 -3.22
C VAL A 79 -30.15 -28.14 -2.99
N ILE A 80 -30.97 -27.50 -3.82
CA ILE A 80 -31.23 -26.05 -3.84
C ILE A 80 -31.85 -25.51 -2.52
N GLY A 81 -32.32 -26.40 -1.63
CA GLY A 81 -32.85 -26.03 -0.31
C GLY A 81 -31.86 -26.12 0.87
N GLU A 82 -30.71 -26.79 0.72
CA GLU A 82 -29.75 -26.98 1.80
C GLU A 82 -28.96 -25.70 2.11
N SER A 83 -28.63 -25.46 3.38
CA SER A 83 -27.86 -24.25 3.76
C SER A 83 -26.52 -24.13 3.02
N ARG A 84 -25.89 -25.27 2.70
CA ARG A 84 -24.62 -25.31 1.97
C ARG A 84 -24.75 -24.87 0.52
N SER A 85 -25.82 -25.22 -0.18
CA SER A 85 -26.01 -24.82 -1.58
C SER A 85 -26.37 -23.34 -1.71
N LYS A 86 -27.12 -22.81 -0.74
CA LYS A 86 -27.34 -21.35 -0.62
C LYS A 86 -26.01 -20.62 -0.43
N GLY A 87 -25.10 -21.19 0.38
CA GLY A 87 -23.72 -20.69 0.50
C GLY A 87 -22.97 -20.72 -0.83
N VAL A 88 -22.94 -21.86 -1.54
CA VAL A 88 -22.25 -21.93 -2.85
C VAL A 88 -22.78 -20.92 -3.87
N LEU A 89 -24.09 -20.68 -3.91
CA LEU A 89 -24.69 -19.65 -4.77
C LEU A 89 -24.34 -18.23 -4.31
N LEU A 90 -24.32 -17.98 -3.00
CA LEU A 90 -23.90 -16.71 -2.43
C LEU A 90 -22.42 -16.44 -2.73
N LEU A 91 -21.54 -17.44 -2.59
CA LEU A 91 -20.13 -17.38 -2.97
C LEU A 91 -19.95 -17.02 -4.44
N LEU A 92 -20.75 -17.62 -5.33
CA LEU A 92 -20.75 -17.28 -6.75
C LEU A 92 -21.15 -15.81 -6.95
N ALA A 93 -22.25 -15.36 -6.35
CA ALA A 93 -22.68 -13.96 -6.46
C ALA A 93 -21.61 -12.98 -5.94
N LEU A 94 -21.03 -13.26 -4.77
CA LEU A 94 -19.97 -12.44 -4.17
C LEU A 94 -18.71 -12.42 -5.04
N SER A 95 -18.25 -13.56 -5.51
CA SER A 95 -17.07 -13.62 -6.39
C SER A 95 -17.29 -12.87 -7.71
N LEU A 96 -18.47 -12.98 -8.33
CA LEU A 96 -18.83 -12.20 -9.51
C LEU A 96 -18.84 -10.69 -9.21
N THR A 97 -19.37 -10.26 -8.06
CA THR A 97 -19.32 -8.84 -7.67
C THR A 97 -17.91 -8.31 -7.50
N VAL A 98 -17.03 -9.09 -6.86
CA VAL A 98 -15.63 -8.71 -6.63
C VAL A 98 -14.88 -8.65 -7.95
N LEU A 99 -15.03 -9.66 -8.82
CA LEU A 99 -14.43 -9.67 -10.16
C LEU A 99 -14.86 -8.46 -11.00
N HIS A 100 -16.12 -8.06 -10.90
CA HIS A 100 -16.64 -6.91 -11.64
C HIS A 100 -16.16 -5.57 -11.06
N LEU A 101 -16.15 -5.42 -9.72
CA LEU A 101 -15.64 -4.21 -9.07
C LEU A 101 -14.13 -4.02 -9.25
N ALA A 102 -13.38 -5.12 -9.42
CA ALA A 102 -11.93 -5.10 -9.64
C ALA A 102 -11.51 -4.46 -10.97
N ILE A 103 -12.40 -4.41 -11.97
CA ILE A 103 -12.10 -3.79 -13.27
C ILE A 103 -12.07 -2.27 -13.17
N ILE A 104 -12.92 -1.71 -12.30
CA ILE A 104 -13.14 -0.27 -12.27
C ILE A 104 -12.14 0.38 -11.29
N PRO A 105 -11.28 1.31 -11.74
CA PRO A 105 -10.33 2.01 -10.87
C PRO A 105 -11.00 2.75 -9.73
N ALA A 106 -10.31 2.85 -8.58
CA ALA A 106 -10.81 3.50 -7.36
C ALA A 106 -11.18 4.97 -7.55
N GLU A 107 -10.50 5.65 -8.48
CA GLU A 107 -10.57 7.10 -8.70
C GLU A 107 -11.67 7.51 -9.68
N THR A 108 -12.50 6.57 -10.13
CA THR A 108 -13.56 6.85 -11.10
C THR A 108 -14.67 7.73 -10.49
N PRO A 109 -15.07 8.82 -11.16
CA PRO A 109 -16.09 9.73 -10.64
C PRO A 109 -17.47 9.05 -10.60
N ARG A 110 -18.18 9.20 -9.48
CA ARG A 110 -19.48 8.53 -9.19
C ARG A 110 -20.51 8.60 -10.32
N ARG A 111 -20.51 9.70 -11.11
CA ARG A 111 -21.45 9.93 -12.21
C ARG A 111 -21.28 8.95 -13.38
N VAL A 112 -20.05 8.49 -13.63
CA VAL A 112 -19.72 7.63 -14.78
C VAL A 112 -19.58 6.16 -14.36
N VAL A 113 -19.32 5.90 -13.07
CA VAL A 113 -19.11 4.53 -12.56
C VAL A 113 -20.26 3.59 -12.91
N VAL A 114 -21.51 4.05 -12.79
CA VAL A 114 -22.69 3.21 -13.03
C VAL A 114 -22.79 2.79 -14.50
N SER A 115 -22.60 3.71 -15.44
CA SER A 115 -22.57 3.38 -16.87
C SER A 115 -21.39 2.48 -17.21
N SER A 116 -20.21 2.74 -16.63
CA SER A 116 -19.03 1.90 -16.86
C SER A 116 -19.18 0.48 -16.35
N LEU A 117 -19.84 0.28 -15.19
CA LEU A 117 -20.18 -1.06 -14.67
C LEU A 117 -21.07 -1.81 -15.68
N TRP A 118 -22.11 -1.13 -16.16
CA TRP A 118 -23.05 -1.74 -17.10
C TRP A 118 -22.40 -2.10 -18.43
N ASP A 119 -21.63 -1.18 -19.01
CA ASP A 119 -20.97 -1.38 -20.30
C ASP A 119 -19.91 -2.49 -20.23
N ALA A 120 -19.13 -2.54 -19.15
CA ALA A 120 -18.17 -3.63 -18.91
C ALA A 120 -18.89 -4.99 -18.77
N GLY A 121 -20.07 -5.00 -18.14
CA GLY A 121 -20.88 -6.20 -17.95
C GLY A 121 -21.39 -6.76 -19.27
N LEU A 122 -21.91 -5.90 -20.15
CA LEU A 122 -22.39 -6.29 -21.49
C LEU A 122 -21.27 -6.81 -22.39
N GLN A 123 -20.06 -6.30 -22.23
CA GLN A 123 -18.87 -6.80 -22.94
C GLN A 123 -18.35 -8.13 -22.38
N GLY A 124 -18.99 -8.69 -21.35
CA GLY A 124 -18.55 -9.93 -20.72
C GLY A 124 -17.26 -9.78 -19.90
N GLN A 125 -16.92 -8.58 -19.46
CA GLN A 125 -15.75 -8.36 -18.61
C GLN A 125 -16.07 -8.60 -17.13
N GLY A 126 -15.08 -9.09 -16.39
CA GLY A 126 -15.14 -9.21 -14.92
C GLY A 126 -16.13 -10.27 -14.48
N GLY A 127 -17.20 -9.82 -13.78
CA GLY A 127 -18.33 -10.66 -13.38
C GLY A 127 -19.51 -10.69 -14.36
N GLY A 128 -19.35 -10.13 -15.58
CA GLY A 128 -20.40 -10.06 -16.60
C GLY A 128 -21.61 -9.24 -16.18
N VAL A 129 -22.75 -9.50 -16.81
CA VAL A 129 -24.02 -8.80 -16.53
C VAL A 129 -24.52 -9.06 -15.10
N LEU A 130 -24.36 -10.27 -14.56
CA LEU A 130 -24.75 -10.55 -13.16
C LEU A 130 -23.87 -9.79 -12.17
N GLY A 131 -22.56 -9.81 -12.39
CA GLY A 131 -21.61 -9.04 -11.59
C GLY A 131 -21.92 -7.54 -11.66
N ALA A 132 -22.22 -7.02 -12.85
CA ALA A 132 -22.62 -5.62 -13.07
C ALA A 132 -23.90 -5.28 -12.31
N LEU A 133 -24.93 -6.12 -12.40
CA LEU A 133 -26.22 -5.89 -11.71
C LEU A 133 -26.04 -5.80 -10.19
N PHE A 134 -25.33 -6.76 -9.60
CA PHE A 134 -25.11 -6.79 -8.16
C PHE A 134 -24.20 -5.64 -7.71
N SER A 135 -23.08 -5.42 -8.39
CA SER A 135 -22.15 -4.35 -8.04
C SER A 135 -22.76 -2.96 -8.22
N MET A 136 -23.55 -2.73 -9.27
CA MET A 136 -24.31 -1.49 -9.47
C MET A 136 -25.31 -1.25 -8.34
N SER A 137 -26.07 -2.29 -7.96
CA SER A 137 -27.05 -2.20 -6.87
C SER A 137 -26.38 -1.84 -5.55
N LEU A 138 -25.28 -2.53 -5.20
CA LEU A 138 -24.54 -2.27 -3.96
C LEU A 138 -23.86 -0.90 -3.99
N TYR A 139 -23.21 -0.55 -5.10
CA TYR A 139 -22.50 0.72 -5.26
C TYR A 139 -23.45 1.92 -5.18
N TYR A 140 -24.63 1.82 -5.81
CA TYR A 140 -25.63 2.87 -5.75
C TYR A 140 -26.07 3.17 -4.31
N LEU A 141 -26.22 2.11 -3.50
CA LEU A 141 -26.73 2.19 -2.13
C LEU A 141 -25.66 2.59 -1.10
N LEU A 142 -24.42 2.11 -1.26
CA LEU A 142 -23.38 2.13 -0.22
C LEU A 142 -22.08 2.83 -0.63
N ALA A 143 -21.96 3.25 -1.90
CA ALA A 143 -20.70 3.66 -2.53
C ALA A 143 -19.61 2.56 -2.44
N ARG A 144 -18.41 2.84 -2.98
CA ARG A 144 -17.30 1.87 -3.00
C ARG A 144 -16.90 1.34 -1.61
N PRO A 145 -16.60 2.18 -0.60
CA PRO A 145 -16.13 1.68 0.70
C PRO A 145 -17.22 0.86 1.40
N GLY A 146 -18.48 1.31 1.38
CA GLY A 146 -19.59 0.57 1.98
C GLY A 146 -19.88 -0.75 1.27
N THR A 147 -19.73 -0.81 -0.06
CA THR A 147 -19.86 -2.05 -0.85
C THR A 147 -18.82 -3.08 -0.42
N VAL A 148 -17.56 -2.68 -0.26
CA VAL A 148 -16.48 -3.58 0.17
C VAL A 148 -16.73 -4.12 1.57
N ILE A 149 -17.16 -3.25 2.51
CA ILE A 149 -17.51 -3.65 3.87
C ILE A 149 -18.64 -4.69 3.86
N LEU A 150 -19.70 -4.45 3.07
CA LEU A 150 -20.82 -5.37 2.96
C LEU A 150 -20.41 -6.72 2.34
N ILE A 151 -19.58 -6.72 1.30
CA ILE A 151 -19.06 -7.95 0.68
C ILE A 151 -18.27 -8.78 1.72
N ILE A 152 -17.43 -8.14 2.54
CA ILE A 152 -16.68 -8.81 3.60
C ILE A 152 -17.64 -9.42 4.63
N ALA A 153 -18.65 -8.67 5.07
CA ALA A 153 -19.64 -9.16 6.03
C ALA A 153 -20.44 -10.35 5.48
N LEU A 154 -20.91 -10.27 4.23
CA LEU A 154 -21.59 -11.37 3.56
C LEU A 154 -20.66 -12.58 3.36
N GLY A 155 -19.37 -12.36 3.10
CA GLY A 155 -18.37 -13.42 3.02
C GLY A 155 -18.20 -14.19 4.33
N ILE A 156 -18.27 -13.53 5.48
CA ILE A 156 -18.23 -14.20 6.80
C ILE A 156 -19.48 -15.08 7.01
N ILE A 157 -20.65 -14.57 6.62
CA ILE A 157 -21.91 -15.33 6.66
C ILE A 157 -21.81 -16.53 5.70
N ASP A 158 -21.26 -16.34 4.52
CA ASP A 158 -21.10 -17.37 3.50
C ASP A 158 -20.17 -18.51 3.95
N ILE A 159 -19.02 -18.17 4.55
CA ILE A 159 -18.12 -19.17 5.17
C ILE A 159 -18.84 -19.98 6.24
N THR A 160 -19.72 -19.34 7.01
CA THR A 160 -20.55 -20.02 8.03
C THR A 160 -21.53 -21.00 7.38
N LEU A 161 -22.16 -20.62 6.27
CA LEU A 161 -23.07 -21.51 5.51
C LEU A 161 -22.35 -22.70 4.87
N LEU A 162 -21.15 -22.48 4.32
CA LEU A 162 -20.34 -23.51 3.68
C LEU A 162 -19.79 -24.52 4.69
N THR A 163 -19.21 -24.03 5.79
CA THR A 163 -18.60 -24.89 6.82
C THR A 163 -19.62 -25.49 7.77
N GLY A 164 -20.76 -24.82 7.99
CA GLY A 164 -21.72 -25.16 9.04
C GLY A 164 -21.17 -24.91 10.46
N ILE A 165 -20.03 -24.22 10.59
CA ILE A 165 -19.39 -23.91 11.86
C ILE A 165 -19.70 -22.44 12.18
N PRO A 166 -20.16 -22.10 13.39
CA PRO A 166 -20.42 -20.71 13.75
C PRO A 166 -19.12 -19.89 13.67
N SER A 167 -19.22 -18.70 13.07
CA SER A 167 -18.09 -17.79 12.84
C SER A 167 -17.29 -17.48 14.12
N SER A 168 -17.95 -17.43 15.28
CA SER A 168 -17.31 -17.23 16.59
C SER A 168 -16.19 -18.24 16.88
N ARG A 169 -16.35 -19.51 16.50
CA ARG A 169 -15.31 -20.54 16.70
C ARG A 169 -14.11 -20.33 15.77
N ILE A 170 -14.35 -19.81 14.57
CA ILE A 170 -13.30 -19.48 13.62
C ILE A 170 -12.46 -18.31 14.15
N PHE A 171 -13.12 -17.25 14.65
CA PHE A 171 -12.43 -16.11 15.25
C PHE A 171 -11.61 -16.48 16.48
N GLN A 172 -12.08 -17.42 17.32
CA GLN A 172 -11.30 -17.91 18.46
C GLN A 172 -10.02 -18.65 18.02
N LYS A 173 -10.13 -19.52 17.02
CA LYS A 173 -8.95 -20.21 16.46
C LYS A 173 -7.99 -19.23 15.80
N LEU A 174 -8.50 -18.29 15.00
CA LEU A 174 -7.69 -17.28 14.32
C LEU A 174 -6.99 -16.36 15.33
N GLY A 175 -7.67 -15.95 16.40
CA GLY A 175 -7.09 -15.20 17.51
C GLY A 175 -5.97 -15.98 18.20
N ALA A 176 -6.18 -17.26 18.49
CA ALA A 176 -5.13 -18.11 19.06
C ALA A 176 -3.91 -18.26 18.14
N VAL A 177 -4.12 -18.35 16.82
CA VAL A 177 -3.02 -18.36 15.84
C VAL A 177 -2.31 -17.00 15.79
N MET A 178 -3.05 -15.89 15.79
CA MET A 178 -2.48 -14.53 15.81
C MET A 178 -1.66 -14.27 17.07
N VAL A 179 -2.13 -14.71 18.25
CA VAL A 179 -1.37 -14.59 19.50
C VAL A 179 -0.07 -15.39 19.41
N LYS A 180 -0.11 -16.63 18.89
CA LYS A 180 1.09 -17.45 18.68
C LYS A 180 2.04 -16.84 17.65
N ALA A 181 1.50 -16.26 16.57
CA ALA A 181 2.28 -15.58 15.55
C ALA A 181 2.94 -14.30 16.09
N GLY A 182 2.21 -13.51 16.88
CA GLY A 182 2.72 -12.32 17.57
C GLY A 182 3.79 -12.67 18.59
N GLN A 183 3.62 -13.75 19.34
CA GLN A 183 4.67 -14.27 20.25
C GLN A 183 5.91 -14.70 19.47
N ARG A 184 5.76 -15.40 18.34
CA ARG A 184 6.90 -15.76 17.47
C ARG A 184 7.57 -14.55 16.84
N LEU A 185 6.80 -13.54 16.44
CA LEU A 185 7.35 -12.30 15.88
C LEU A 185 8.08 -11.49 16.95
N LYS A 186 7.53 -11.43 18.17
CA LYS A 186 8.19 -10.82 19.32
C LYS A 186 9.52 -11.50 19.62
N LEU A 187 9.54 -12.84 19.68
CA LEU A 187 10.78 -13.61 19.87
C LEU A 187 11.78 -13.38 18.72
N LYS A 188 11.30 -13.31 17.48
CA LYS A 188 12.13 -12.99 16.30
C LYS A 188 12.67 -11.57 16.29
N LEU A 189 11.95 -10.63 16.89
CA LEU A 189 12.36 -9.24 16.98
C LEU A 189 13.32 -9.04 18.15
N GLU A 190 13.11 -9.72 19.27
CA GLU A 190 14.02 -9.76 20.41
C GLU A 190 15.36 -10.39 20.01
N GLN A 191 15.40 -11.55 19.35
CA GLN A 191 16.67 -12.14 18.87
C GLN A 191 17.38 -11.29 17.78
N PHE A 192 16.68 -10.37 17.11
CA PHE A 192 17.27 -9.48 16.10
C PHE A 192 17.71 -8.14 16.71
N LEU A 193 17.04 -7.66 17.77
CA LEU A 193 17.45 -6.49 18.55
C LEU A 193 18.56 -6.82 19.57
N PHE A 194 18.62 -8.06 20.04
CA PHE A 194 19.63 -8.58 20.96
C PHE A 194 20.58 -9.54 20.24
N ILE A 195 21.17 -9.10 19.13
CA ILE A 195 22.43 -9.69 18.68
C ILE A 195 23.46 -9.23 19.71
N GLU A 196 23.62 -10.05 20.75
CA GLU A 196 24.83 -10.01 21.57
C GLU A 196 25.98 -10.30 20.61
N GLU A 197 26.81 -9.27 20.40
CA GLU A 197 28.08 -9.39 19.73
C GLU A 197 28.91 -10.37 20.57
N GLU A 198 28.86 -11.67 20.23
CA GLU A 198 29.83 -12.63 20.72
C GLU A 198 31.20 -12.10 20.29
N GLU A 199 31.97 -11.60 21.25
CA GLU A 199 33.41 -11.36 21.08
C GLU A 199 34.03 -12.70 20.67
N GLU A 200 34.29 -12.86 19.37
CA GLU A 200 35.15 -13.94 18.87
C GLU A 200 36.54 -13.78 19.49
N ASP A 201 36.95 -14.77 20.27
CA ASP A 201 38.31 -14.97 20.77
C ASP A 201 39.32 -14.86 19.62
N VAL A 202 40.06 -13.75 19.56
CA VAL A 202 41.10 -13.53 18.56
C VAL A 202 42.36 -14.30 18.97
N PRO A 203 42.90 -15.21 18.14
CA PRO A 203 44.13 -15.92 18.48
C PRO A 203 45.34 -14.98 18.40
N SER A 204 46.18 -15.04 19.43
CA SER A 204 47.37 -14.20 19.62
C SER A 204 48.39 -14.37 18.49
N ILE A 205 48.51 -13.35 17.62
CA ILE A 205 49.65 -13.21 16.71
C ILE A 205 50.72 -12.36 17.42
N ARG A 206 51.84 -13.02 17.72
CA ARG A 206 53.09 -12.39 18.14
C ARG A 206 53.58 -11.43 17.06
N THR A 207 53.60 -10.14 17.36
CA THR A 207 54.45 -9.20 16.61
C THR A 207 55.18 -8.28 17.58
N LYS A 208 56.47 -8.55 17.69
CA LYS A 208 57.50 -7.75 18.36
C LYS A 208 57.69 -6.45 17.58
N ARG A 209 57.40 -5.28 18.19
CA ARG A 209 58.10 -4.03 17.83
C ARG A 209 57.99 -2.95 18.92
N GLU A 210 59.15 -2.71 19.52
CA GLU A 210 59.74 -1.46 20.00
C GLU A 210 58.84 -0.31 20.50
N ARG A 211 58.89 -0.16 21.83
CA ARG A 211 59.06 1.08 22.62
C ARG A 211 59.35 2.35 21.80
N THR A 212 58.56 3.41 22.00
CA THR A 212 59.03 4.76 22.37
C THR A 212 57.88 5.55 22.99
N GLN A 213 58.15 6.10 24.18
CA GLN A 213 57.29 6.98 24.97
C GLN A 213 57.08 8.33 24.27
N ARG A 214 55.92 8.97 24.49
CA ARG A 214 55.86 10.35 24.99
C ARG A 214 54.46 10.69 25.51
N GLU A 215 54.49 11.33 26.66
CA GLU A 215 53.38 11.86 27.46
C GLU A 215 52.69 13.05 26.78
N GLY A 216 51.45 13.31 27.19
CA GLY A 216 50.73 14.55 26.90
C GLY A 216 49.39 14.57 27.66
N GLU A 217 49.39 15.29 28.79
CA GLU A 217 48.23 15.62 29.62
C GLU A 217 47.08 16.26 28.83
N GLY A 218 45.85 15.94 29.23
CA GLY A 218 44.64 16.64 28.79
C GLY A 218 44.01 17.38 29.97
N ASP A 219 44.08 18.71 29.93
CA ASP A 219 43.04 19.59 30.49
C ASP A 219 42.76 20.68 29.45
N GLY A 220 41.49 21.06 29.29
CA GLY A 220 41.10 22.07 28.32
C GLY A 220 39.63 22.04 27.90
N LYS A 221 38.76 22.48 28.82
CA LYS A 221 37.49 23.18 28.55
C LYS A 221 37.44 23.82 27.15
N ARG A 222 36.42 23.48 26.35
CA ARG A 222 36.04 24.26 25.16
C ARG A 222 34.59 24.70 25.28
N ASN A 223 34.43 25.94 25.74
CA ASN A 223 33.31 26.78 25.36
C ASN A 223 33.55 27.18 23.89
N GLY A 224 32.71 26.69 22.98
CA GLY A 224 32.70 27.09 21.58
C GLY A 224 31.27 27.41 21.17
N LEU A 225 31.05 28.59 20.58
CA LEU A 225 29.78 28.93 19.96
C LEU A 225 29.40 27.90 18.89
N PRO A 226 28.11 27.60 18.68
CA PRO A 226 27.66 26.58 17.74
C PRO A 226 28.10 26.92 16.31
N VAL A 227 28.44 25.87 15.56
CA VAL A 227 28.78 25.98 14.13
C VAL A 227 27.49 26.21 13.35
N ILE A 228 27.37 27.39 12.71
CA ILE A 228 26.24 27.73 11.84
C ILE A 228 26.56 27.24 10.43
N ILE A 229 25.77 26.30 9.91
CA ILE A 229 25.87 25.80 8.53
C ILE A 229 24.68 26.35 7.74
N ASP A 230 24.94 27.34 6.89
CA ASP A 230 23.95 27.92 5.99
C ASP A 230 23.91 27.12 4.68
N SER A 231 22.79 26.43 4.43
CA SER A 231 22.61 25.61 3.22
C SER A 231 22.13 26.42 2.01
N SER A 232 22.06 27.75 2.10
CA SER A 232 21.61 28.61 0.99
C SER A 232 22.70 29.02 -0.01
N GLU A 233 23.96 28.64 0.23
CA GLU A 233 25.07 28.84 -0.72
C GLU A 233 25.55 27.51 -1.30
N SER A 234 24.83 26.99 -2.30
CA SER A 234 25.43 26.09 -3.29
C SER A 234 25.32 26.74 -4.65
N GLY A 235 26.43 27.41 -5.02
CA GLY A 235 26.64 27.91 -6.37
C GLY A 235 26.64 26.75 -7.35
N VAL A 236 25.74 26.80 -8.32
CA VAL A 236 25.80 25.95 -9.51
C VAL A 236 27.00 26.44 -10.34
N PRO A 237 27.94 25.56 -10.75
CA PRO A 237 29.04 25.96 -11.63
C PRO A 237 28.48 26.41 -12.99
N PRO A 238 29.09 27.39 -13.68
CA PRO A 238 28.65 27.80 -15.01
C PRO A 238 28.94 26.66 -16.02
N LEU A 239 27.91 26.18 -16.73
CA LEU A 239 28.14 25.45 -17.98
C LEU A 239 28.72 26.43 -18.99
N VAL A 240 29.97 26.18 -19.37
CA VAL A 240 30.66 26.84 -20.47
C VAL A 240 29.95 26.47 -21.77
N THR A 241 29.50 27.50 -22.48
CA THR A 241 29.10 27.44 -23.87
C THR A 241 30.35 27.22 -24.71
N GLU A 242 30.45 26.08 -25.40
CA GLU A 242 31.29 25.97 -26.59
C GLU A 242 30.40 25.72 -27.80
N GLU A 243 30.39 26.72 -28.69
CA GLU A 243 30.00 26.58 -30.08
C GLU A 243 30.96 25.60 -30.76
N SER A 244 30.40 24.66 -31.53
CA SER A 244 31.14 24.02 -32.61
C SER A 244 30.18 23.69 -33.75
N GLU A 245 30.43 24.38 -34.86
CA GLU A 245 29.83 24.11 -36.16
C GLU A 245 30.28 22.72 -36.67
N ALA A 246 29.36 21.94 -37.25
CA ALA A 246 29.49 21.43 -38.63
C ALA A 246 28.47 20.32 -38.99
N LYS A 247 27.73 20.61 -40.07
CA LYS A 247 27.39 19.78 -41.24
C LYS A 247 26.33 18.66 -41.14
N GLU A 248 25.37 18.82 -42.07
CA GLU A 248 24.43 17.85 -42.61
C GLU A 248 25.04 16.49 -43.01
N ALA A 249 24.30 15.41 -42.75
CA ALA A 249 24.10 14.33 -43.71
C ALA A 249 22.83 13.52 -43.38
N LYS A 250 21.95 13.37 -44.38
CA LYS A 250 20.82 12.45 -44.42
C LYS A 250 21.26 10.99 -44.29
N ARG A 251 20.49 10.16 -43.58
CA ARG A 251 20.23 8.75 -43.96
C ARG A 251 18.99 8.17 -43.27
N GLU A 252 18.33 7.30 -44.03
CA GLU A 252 17.00 6.70 -43.83
C GLU A 252 16.96 5.55 -42.80
N LYS A 253 15.74 5.34 -42.27
CA LYS A 253 15.05 4.10 -41.85
C LYS A 253 15.89 2.84 -41.52
N ASP A 254 15.70 2.25 -40.34
CA ASP A 254 14.82 1.06 -40.14
C ASP A 254 14.73 0.60 -38.65
N VAL A 255 13.52 0.16 -38.29
CA VAL A 255 13.02 -0.76 -37.24
C VAL A 255 13.73 -0.95 -35.87
N GLY A 256 12.93 -0.89 -34.79
CA GLY A 256 12.91 -1.98 -33.79
C GLY A 256 12.80 -1.66 -32.29
N THR A 257 11.56 -1.65 -31.79
CA THR A 257 11.11 -2.21 -30.49
C THR A 257 11.46 -1.52 -29.15
N GLY A 258 10.41 -1.15 -28.38
CA GLY A 258 10.49 -1.16 -26.92
C GLY A 258 9.60 -0.15 -26.18
N THR A 259 8.45 -0.63 -25.66
CA THR A 259 7.67 -0.06 -24.54
C THR A 259 6.54 0.92 -24.88
N SER A 260 5.34 0.38 -25.11
CA SER A 260 4.09 1.16 -25.24
C SER A 260 3.52 1.55 -23.88
N ALA A 261 3.73 2.82 -23.52
CA ALA A 261 2.92 3.54 -22.54
C ALA A 261 1.46 3.71 -23.03
N PRO A 262 0.48 4.00 -22.15
CA PRO A 262 -0.93 4.11 -22.53
C PRO A 262 -1.13 5.18 -23.59
N GLN A 263 -1.65 4.79 -24.75
CA GLN A 263 -2.01 5.71 -25.83
C GLN A 263 -3.26 6.49 -25.43
N VAL A 264 -3.05 7.66 -24.85
CA VAL A 264 -4.03 8.76 -24.86
C VAL A 264 -4.25 9.13 -26.32
N GLY A 265 -5.52 9.17 -26.75
CA GLY A 265 -5.94 9.36 -28.14
C GLY A 265 -5.14 10.41 -28.89
N GLU A 266 -4.58 10.00 -30.03
CA GLU A 266 -3.91 10.85 -31.01
C GLU A 266 -4.93 11.63 -31.85
N SER A 267 -5.62 12.56 -31.22
CA SER A 267 -6.27 13.64 -31.97
C SER A 267 -5.87 14.96 -31.33
N ASN A 268 -4.98 15.68 -32.01
CA ASN A 268 -4.46 17.01 -31.69
C ASN A 268 -3.17 17.11 -30.85
N ARG A 269 -2.14 16.30 -31.18
CA ARG A 269 -0.75 16.58 -30.77
C ARG A 269 0.01 17.50 -31.75
N GLU A 270 -0.58 17.84 -32.89
CA GLU A 270 0.10 18.61 -33.95
C GLU A 270 0.35 20.08 -33.58
N ASN A 271 -0.24 20.59 -32.49
CA ASN A 271 -0.11 21.99 -32.05
C ASN A 271 0.30 22.16 -30.57
N TYR A 272 0.95 21.18 -29.94
CA TYR A 272 1.50 21.39 -28.58
C TYR A 272 2.90 22.00 -28.64
N THR A 273 3.01 23.29 -28.33
CA THR A 273 4.31 23.96 -28.13
C THR A 273 4.71 23.88 -26.66
N LEU A 274 5.90 23.34 -26.36
CA LEU A 274 6.44 23.29 -25.01
C LEU A 274 6.60 24.73 -24.46
N PRO A 275 5.94 25.08 -23.35
CA PRO A 275 6.06 26.42 -22.79
C PRO A 275 7.49 26.68 -22.31
N PRO A 276 8.06 27.87 -22.56
CA PRO A 276 9.40 28.20 -22.10
C PRO A 276 9.42 28.40 -20.58
N LEU A 277 10.54 28.02 -19.96
CA LEU A 277 10.78 28.21 -18.51
C LEU A 277 10.77 29.69 -18.08
N THR A 278 10.80 30.62 -19.03
CA THR A 278 10.67 32.08 -18.81
C THR A 278 9.30 32.48 -18.26
N LEU A 279 8.29 31.61 -18.35
CA LEU A 279 7.00 31.80 -17.69
C LEU A 279 7.10 31.69 -16.17
N LEU A 280 8.15 31.06 -15.65
CA LEU A 280 8.41 30.97 -14.21
C LEU A 280 9.07 32.27 -13.71
N ARG A 281 8.60 32.75 -12.55
CA ARG A 281 9.23 33.90 -11.88
C ARG A 281 10.59 33.48 -11.33
N LYS A 282 11.58 34.36 -11.47
CA LYS A 282 12.91 34.15 -10.87
C LYS A 282 12.80 34.14 -9.33
N PRO A 283 13.57 33.30 -8.63
CA PRO A 283 13.58 33.28 -7.18
C PRO A 283 14.07 34.62 -6.62
N ILE A 284 13.39 35.09 -5.57
CA ILE A 284 13.77 36.30 -4.84
C ILE A 284 14.96 35.93 -3.94
N LYS A 285 16.07 36.66 -4.05
CA LYS A 285 17.25 36.47 -3.19
C LYS A 285 17.07 37.26 -1.90
N VAL A 286 16.90 36.57 -0.77
CA VAL A 286 16.89 37.18 0.56
C VAL A 286 18.33 37.41 1.01
N LYS A 287 18.66 38.62 1.52
CA LYS A 287 20.04 38.98 1.92
C LYS A 287 20.39 38.40 3.30
N SER A 288 21.56 37.73 3.40
CA SER A 288 21.94 36.86 4.53
C SER A 288 22.54 37.56 5.77
N SER A 289 22.96 38.82 5.70
CA SER A 289 23.96 39.36 6.65
C SER A 289 23.44 39.73 8.06
N ARG A 290 22.13 39.89 8.28
CA ARG A 290 21.56 40.14 9.62
C ARG A 290 21.23 38.88 10.41
N LEU A 291 21.24 37.72 9.74
CA LEU A 291 20.56 36.51 10.21
C LEU A 291 21.41 35.67 11.18
N ASN A 292 22.74 35.80 11.15
CA ASN A 292 23.62 35.06 12.06
C ASN A 292 23.52 35.52 13.52
N LYS A 293 23.14 36.79 13.78
CA LYS A 293 22.98 37.29 15.14
C LYS A 293 21.73 36.70 15.81
N ASP A 294 20.63 36.66 15.07
CA ASP A 294 19.35 36.12 15.54
C ASP A 294 19.46 34.61 15.86
N LEU A 295 20.27 33.87 15.09
CA LEU A 295 20.53 32.45 15.36
C LEU A 295 21.26 32.24 16.69
N ILE A 296 22.27 33.06 16.99
CA ILE A 296 23.03 32.97 18.24
C ILE A 296 22.14 33.33 19.44
N GLU A 297 21.28 34.35 19.28
CA GLU A 297 20.31 34.73 20.31
C GLU A 297 19.29 33.62 20.57
N ASN A 298 18.74 33.02 19.51
CA ASN A 298 17.81 31.90 19.63
C ASN A 298 18.45 30.67 20.30
N VAL A 299 19.72 30.38 20.02
CA VAL A 299 20.46 29.30 20.72
C VAL A 299 20.52 29.59 22.22
N ARG A 300 20.88 30.82 22.60
CA ARG A 300 20.96 31.20 24.01
C ARG A 300 19.61 31.08 24.71
N ILE A 301 18.53 31.56 24.08
CA ILE A 301 17.16 31.47 24.61
C ILE A 301 16.75 30.00 24.77
N LEU A 302 17.09 29.13 23.81
CA LEU A 302 16.77 27.72 23.85
C LEU A 302 17.48 27.00 25.01
N GLU A 303 18.77 27.26 25.20
CA GLU A 303 19.56 26.71 26.32
C GLU A 303 19.03 27.20 27.67
N GLU A 304 18.75 28.50 27.81
CA GLU A 304 18.23 29.11 29.03
C GLU A 304 16.81 28.59 29.37
N THR A 305 15.95 28.45 28.35
CA THR A 305 14.60 27.91 28.53
C THR A 305 14.65 26.49 29.07
N LEU A 306 15.46 25.63 28.46
CA LEU A 306 15.58 24.23 28.89
C LEU A 306 16.22 24.11 30.28
N ASP A 307 17.20 24.96 30.61
CA ASP A 307 17.80 25.00 31.95
C ASP A 307 16.80 25.44 33.02
N ASN A 308 15.90 26.39 32.72
CA ASN A 308 14.81 26.79 33.62
C ASN A 308 13.85 25.64 33.97
N PHE A 309 13.68 24.67 33.07
CA PHE A 309 12.92 23.44 33.31
C PHE A 309 13.76 22.32 33.95
N GLY A 310 15.00 22.61 34.36
CA GLY A 310 15.93 21.67 34.97
C GLY A 310 16.51 20.66 33.98
N ILE A 311 16.58 21.01 32.70
CA ILE A 311 17.10 20.17 31.62
C ILE A 311 18.36 20.83 31.06
N LYS A 312 19.53 20.33 31.48
CA LYS A 312 20.80 20.78 30.93
C LYS A 312 21.01 20.23 29.53
N VAL A 313 21.19 21.12 28.56
CA VAL A 313 21.45 20.79 27.16
C VAL A 313 22.53 21.70 26.59
N CYS A 314 23.17 21.27 25.50
CA CYS A 314 24.08 22.10 24.71
C CYS A 314 23.67 22.05 23.24
N VAL A 315 23.69 23.18 22.53
CA VAL A 315 23.46 23.20 21.07
C VAL A 315 24.78 23.04 20.32
N ASN A 316 24.91 21.98 19.52
CA ASN A 316 26.16 21.67 18.80
C ASN A 316 26.21 22.35 17.42
N GLU A 317 25.13 22.21 16.64
CA GLU A 317 25.06 22.68 15.25
C GLU A 317 23.71 23.36 14.99
N VAL A 318 23.72 24.36 14.11
CA VAL A 318 22.50 25.01 13.63
C VAL A 318 22.48 24.95 12.10
N HIS A 319 21.45 24.29 11.57
CA HIS A 319 21.24 24.10 10.13
C HIS A 319 20.06 24.93 9.68
N ARG A 320 20.33 25.96 8.88
CA ARG A 320 19.27 26.83 8.36
C ARG A 320 18.80 26.35 6.99
N GLY A 321 17.51 26.07 6.88
CA GLY A 321 16.82 25.82 5.62
C GLY A 321 15.98 27.03 5.15
N PRO A 322 15.31 26.92 4.00
CA PRO A 322 14.52 28.02 3.44
C PRO A 322 13.34 28.45 4.34
N ALA A 323 12.58 27.49 4.86
CA ALA A 323 11.38 27.75 5.66
C ALA A 323 11.61 27.55 7.18
N ILE A 324 12.53 26.67 7.55
CA ILE A 324 12.77 26.27 8.94
C ILE A 324 14.26 26.26 9.24
N THR A 325 14.60 26.47 10.51
CA THR A 325 15.95 26.30 11.06
C THR A 325 15.93 25.14 12.05
N ARG A 326 16.87 24.20 11.91
CA ARG A 326 17.03 23.05 12.80
C ARG A 326 18.21 23.26 13.74
N TYR A 327 17.96 23.21 15.04
CA TYR A 327 18.96 23.25 16.10
C TYR A 327 19.25 21.83 16.58
N GLU A 328 20.51 21.42 16.53
CA GLU A 328 20.95 20.11 17.05
C GLU A 328 21.30 20.24 18.53
N VAL A 329 20.44 19.68 19.38
CA VAL A 329 20.52 19.78 20.83
C VAL A 329 21.00 18.47 21.44
N GLN A 330 22.10 18.52 22.17
CA GLN A 330 22.68 17.41 22.91
C GLN A 330 22.23 17.49 24.38
N PRO A 331 21.42 16.55 24.89
CA PRO A 331 21.03 16.54 26.29
C PRO A 331 22.14 15.99 27.17
N ALA A 332 22.23 16.48 28.41
CA ALA A 332 23.15 15.92 29.41
C ALA A 332 22.81 14.45 29.75
N PRO A 333 23.81 13.64 30.16
CA PRO A 333 23.59 12.25 30.56
C PRO A 333 22.52 12.12 31.65
N GLY A 334 21.59 11.18 31.47
CA GLY A 334 20.49 10.92 32.41
C GLY A 334 19.21 11.73 32.18
N VAL A 335 19.21 12.69 31.24
CA VAL A 335 18.00 13.41 30.83
C VAL A 335 17.18 12.54 29.88
N LYS A 336 15.90 12.31 30.22
CA LYS A 336 14.98 11.55 29.36
C LYS A 336 14.51 12.40 28.17
N VAL A 337 14.64 11.86 26.96
CA VAL A 337 14.16 12.46 25.71
C VAL A 337 12.68 12.87 25.78
N SER A 338 11.84 12.04 26.38
CA SER A 338 10.40 12.30 26.53
C SER A 338 10.06 13.53 27.38
N ARG A 339 11.00 14.01 28.22
CA ARG A 339 10.82 15.23 29.00
C ARG A 339 10.94 16.47 28.12
N ILE A 340 11.86 16.46 27.15
CA ILE A 340 12.10 17.58 26.24
C ILE A 340 10.97 17.68 25.22
N VAL A 341 10.51 16.55 24.67
CA VAL A 341 9.40 16.50 23.71
C VAL A 341 8.11 17.10 24.28
N ARG A 342 7.87 16.97 25.60
CA ARG A 342 6.69 17.53 26.27
C ARG A 342 6.73 19.06 26.44
N LEU A 343 7.89 19.68 26.29
CA LEU A 343 8.07 21.12 26.41
C LEU A 343 7.99 21.83 25.05
N ALA A 344 7.50 21.17 24.00
CA ALA A 344 7.43 21.75 22.65
C ALA A 344 6.70 23.10 22.63
N ASP A 345 5.55 23.20 23.30
CA ASP A 345 4.76 24.43 23.38
C ASP A 345 5.49 25.54 24.15
N ASP A 346 6.16 25.19 25.26
CA ASP A 346 6.93 26.14 26.07
C ASP A 346 8.19 26.63 25.33
N ILE A 347 8.84 25.75 24.57
CA ILE A 347 9.98 26.09 23.70
C ILE A 347 9.52 27.02 22.56
N ALA A 348 8.36 26.75 21.95
CA ALA A 348 7.78 27.62 20.93
C ALA A 348 7.48 29.01 21.49
N LEU A 349 6.92 29.08 22.71
CA LEU A 349 6.63 30.33 23.39
C LEU A 349 7.91 31.14 23.66
N SER A 350 8.95 30.51 24.22
CA SER A 350 10.22 31.19 24.50
C SER A 350 10.93 31.70 23.26
N LEU A 351 10.88 30.96 22.15
CA LEU A 351 11.49 31.35 20.87
C LEU A 351 10.63 32.33 20.06
N ALA A 352 9.47 32.73 20.58
CA ALA A 352 8.47 33.54 19.86
C ALA A 352 8.14 32.95 18.48
N ALA A 353 8.04 31.63 18.41
CA ALA A 353 7.70 30.87 17.22
C ALA A 353 6.23 30.43 17.26
N PRO A 354 5.56 30.29 16.10
CA PRO A 354 4.18 29.84 16.06
C PRO A 354 4.01 28.39 16.50
N ASP A 355 4.99 27.53 16.20
CA ASP A 355 5.05 26.12 16.58
C ASP A 355 6.50 25.63 16.47
N VAL A 356 6.84 24.55 17.16
CA VAL A 356 8.17 23.93 17.16
C VAL A 356 8.03 22.41 17.02
N ARG A 357 8.78 21.83 16.07
CA ARG A 357 8.81 20.38 15.85
C ARG A 357 10.08 19.78 16.44
N ILE A 358 9.93 18.73 17.25
CA ILE A 358 11.05 18.03 17.90
C ILE A 358 11.23 16.65 17.27
N GLU A 359 12.38 16.44 16.61
CA GLU A 359 12.83 15.16 16.07
C GLU A 359 13.75 14.46 17.06
N ALA A 360 13.32 13.29 17.54
CA ALA A 360 13.98 12.61 18.64
C ALA A 360 14.02 11.08 18.44
N PRO A 361 15.21 10.43 18.38
CA PRO A 361 16.55 10.98 18.12
C PRO A 361 16.81 11.26 16.62
N ILE A 362 17.80 12.10 16.29
CA ILE A 362 18.25 12.29 14.90
C ILE A 362 18.89 10.99 14.39
N PRO A 363 18.46 10.40 13.26
CA PRO A 363 19.07 9.19 12.72
C PRO A 363 20.59 9.36 12.50
N GLY A 364 21.40 8.49 13.13
CA GLY A 364 22.86 8.50 12.98
C GLY A 364 23.62 9.53 13.84
N LYS A 365 22.93 10.33 14.68
CA LYS A 365 23.57 11.24 15.65
C LYS A 365 22.94 11.06 17.04
N SER A 366 23.74 11.18 18.10
CA SER A 366 23.25 11.11 19.49
C SER A 366 22.64 12.42 19.98
N ALA A 367 21.88 13.11 19.14
CA ALA A 367 21.31 14.45 19.39
C ALA A 367 19.82 14.53 19.04
N LEU A 368 19.17 15.59 19.50
CA LEU A 368 17.77 15.93 19.25
C LEU A 368 17.70 17.08 18.25
N GLY A 369 16.81 17.00 17.27
CA GLY A 369 16.58 18.09 16.31
C GLY A 369 15.40 18.93 16.75
N ILE A 370 15.58 20.24 16.95
CA ILE A 370 14.49 21.17 17.20
C ILE A 370 14.34 22.07 15.97
N GLU A 371 13.23 21.94 15.27
CA GLU A 371 12.92 22.68 14.04
C GLU A 371 11.99 23.85 14.35
N VAL A 372 12.43 25.05 13.99
CA VAL A 372 11.74 26.31 14.27
C VAL A 372 11.51 27.06 12.95
N PRO A 373 10.29 27.56 12.67
CA PRO A 373 10.02 28.38 11.50
C PRO A 373 10.88 29.65 11.44
N ASN A 374 11.34 30.00 10.24
CA ASN A 374 12.06 31.25 10.01
C ASN A 374 11.08 32.43 10.08
N LYS A 375 11.52 33.56 10.67
CA LYS A 375 10.71 34.79 10.77
C LYS A 375 10.49 35.47 9.41
N GLU A 376 11.34 35.19 8.43
CA GLU A 376 11.27 35.68 7.05
C GLU A 376 11.16 34.47 6.10
N VAL A 377 10.17 34.48 5.20
CA VAL A 377 9.90 33.43 4.19
C VAL A 377 10.02 34.00 2.78
#